data_AF-A0A960MPL5-F1
#
_entry.id   AF-A0A960MPL5-F1
#
_cell.length_a   1.000
_cell.length_b   1.000
_cell.length_c   1.000
_cell.angle_alpha   90.00
_cell.angle_beta   90.00
_cell.angle_gamma   90.00
#
_symmetry.space_group_name_H-M   'P 1'
#
loop_
_entity.id
_entity.type
_entity.pdbx_description
1 polymer ?
#
loop_
_entity_poly.entity_id
_entity_poly.type
_entity_poly.pdbx_seq_one_letter_code
_entity_poly.pdbx_strand_id
1 'polypeptide(L)'
;MKPVHVALTCMTAGLLCAGAGLSGLRKQEKGLVSDNNPFAIQQSGFGRVIARLSQNTIDVAWHLGIEQINPMNHDHDGTVSTVESEIGHDGESEVHGPELAELENELHAHGGHGQLGHICDHGCEHDHDHSSKAGSHHTWLDEAVDWLQGLGMKRFDRTNPAGVTEAHKLAISKDIANMLLRAYRMDPTDYGVYNGYFMFLTINEFGGGGEARGVARRLSENTIALALKETSDPQPYVTAAMAQLNLFFMDQEDFEGKGQPVPVPVLADHRQKIEFLVRRAEVLREQSIAEGRWNLVSEERKDAMKDRIGLAEAGILQFGKLMALSRKGILPIQRGESPDRPVAEALKEDR
;
A
#
# COMPACT_ATOMS: atom_id res chain seq x y z
N MET A 1 -21.32 29.40 -45.21
CA MET A 1 -21.55 27.94 -45.34
C MET A 1 -22.70 27.56 -44.44
N LYS A 2 -23.66 26.74 -44.92
CA LYS A 2 -24.81 26.33 -44.10
C LYS A 2 -24.35 25.36 -43.00
N PRO A 3 -24.84 25.47 -41.75
CA PRO A 3 -24.38 24.66 -40.61
C PRO A 3 -24.51 23.14 -40.84
N VAL A 4 -25.45 22.74 -41.69
CA VAL A 4 -25.66 21.33 -42.09
C VAL A 4 -24.44 20.74 -42.81
N HIS A 5 -23.70 21.53 -43.59
CA HIS A 5 -22.53 21.03 -44.30
C HIS A 5 -21.36 20.75 -43.37
N VAL A 6 -21.17 21.54 -42.31
CA VAL A 6 -20.07 21.35 -41.34
C VAL A 6 -20.27 20.09 -40.50
N ALA A 7 -21.50 19.83 -40.07
CA ALA A 7 -21.81 18.61 -39.31
C ALA A 7 -21.59 17.34 -40.14
N LEU A 8 -21.96 17.37 -41.43
CA LEU A 8 -21.78 16.24 -42.33
C LEU A 8 -20.29 15.95 -42.58
N THR A 9 -19.46 16.97 -42.80
CA THR A 9 -18.01 16.77 -42.97
C THR A 9 -17.38 16.19 -41.70
N CYS A 10 -17.74 16.68 -40.51
CA CYS A 10 -17.22 16.14 -39.25
C CYS A 10 -17.61 14.67 -39.03
N MET A 11 -18.85 14.28 -39.33
CA MET A 11 -19.29 12.90 -39.22
C MET A 11 -18.57 11.98 -40.23
N THR A 12 -18.37 12.44 -41.47
CA THR A 12 -17.64 11.65 -42.48
C THR A 12 -16.15 11.51 -42.16
N ALA A 13 -15.52 12.56 -41.60
CA ALA A 13 -14.13 12.50 -41.15
C ALA A 13 -13.98 11.55 -39.96
N GLY A 14 -14.93 11.55 -39.01
CA GLY A 14 -14.95 10.61 -37.89
C GLY A 14 -15.06 9.15 -38.33
N LEU A 15 -15.96 8.85 -39.28
CA LEU A 15 -16.13 7.50 -39.84
C LEU A 15 -14.90 7.03 -40.64
N LEU A 16 -14.25 7.93 -41.38
CA LEU A 16 -13.01 7.60 -42.11
C LEU A 16 -11.83 7.34 -41.17
N CYS A 17 -11.68 8.12 -40.09
CA CYS A 17 -10.66 7.86 -39.07
C CYS A 17 -10.91 6.53 -38.33
N ALA A 18 -12.16 6.20 -38.02
CA ALA A 18 -12.51 4.92 -37.39
C ALA A 18 -12.23 3.73 -38.33
N GLY A 19 -12.53 3.84 -39.62
CA GLY A 19 -12.28 2.80 -40.62
C GLY A 19 -10.78 2.55 -40.90
N ALA A 20 -9.97 3.61 -40.91
CA ALA A 20 -8.51 3.49 -41.05
C ALA A 20 -7.87 2.84 -39.82
N GLY A 21 -8.36 3.15 -38.62
CA GLY A 21 -7.92 2.48 -37.38
C GLY A 21 -8.22 0.98 -37.37
N LEU A 22 -9.42 0.57 -37.83
CA LEU A 22 -9.82 -0.83 -37.90
C LEU A 22 -9.06 -1.63 -38.97
N SER A 23 -8.63 -0.99 -40.05
CA SER A 23 -7.91 -1.66 -41.14
C SER A 23 -6.44 -1.91 -40.80
N GLY A 24 -5.83 -1.05 -39.96
CA GLY A 24 -4.48 -1.26 -39.42
C GLY A 24 -4.37 -2.43 -38.44
N LEU A 25 -5.46 -2.75 -37.73
CA LEU A 25 -5.50 -3.84 -36.74
C LEU A 25 -5.52 -5.24 -37.37
N ARG A 26 -5.91 -5.37 -38.63
CA ARG A 26 -6.08 -6.68 -39.28
C ARG A 26 -4.81 -7.25 -39.92
N LYS A 27 -3.72 -6.47 -40.00
CA LYS A 27 -2.49 -6.86 -40.69
C LYS A 27 -1.36 -7.32 -39.77
N GLN A 28 -1.62 -7.44 -38.47
CA GLN A 28 -0.64 -7.85 -37.46
C GLN A 28 -0.90 -9.30 -37.02
N GLU A 29 -1.08 -10.21 -37.98
CA GLU A 29 -1.07 -11.65 -37.71
C GLU A 29 0.36 -12.17 -37.71
N LYS A 30 0.71 -12.88 -36.62
CA LYS A 30 1.96 -13.59 -36.31
C LYS A 30 3.01 -12.78 -35.55
N GLY A 31 2.82 -12.72 -34.22
CA GLY A 31 3.95 -12.62 -33.29
C GLY A 31 3.94 -11.48 -32.28
N LEU A 32 2.88 -10.68 -32.20
CA LEU A 32 2.70 -9.72 -31.12
C LEU A 32 1.38 -10.02 -30.46
N VAL A 33 1.42 -10.42 -29.19
CA VAL A 33 0.27 -10.29 -28.30
C VAL A 33 -0.07 -8.81 -28.33
N SER A 34 -1.04 -8.43 -29.16
CA SER A 34 -1.61 -7.09 -29.17
C SER A 34 -2.09 -6.86 -27.75
N ASP A 35 -1.32 -6.10 -26.98
CA ASP A 35 -1.81 -5.53 -25.74
C ASP A 35 -3.01 -4.69 -26.17
N ASN A 36 -4.21 -5.21 -25.93
CA ASN A 36 -5.46 -4.66 -26.44
C ASN A 36 -5.70 -3.31 -25.77
N ASN A 37 -5.06 -2.28 -26.30
CA ASN A 37 -5.14 -0.89 -25.89
C ASN A 37 -5.70 -0.03 -27.04
N PRO A 38 -6.88 -0.35 -27.59
CA PRO A 38 -7.41 0.26 -28.81
C PRO A 38 -7.65 1.78 -28.69
N PHE A 39 -7.72 2.28 -27.46
CA PHE A 39 -7.94 3.69 -27.15
C PHE A 39 -6.70 4.38 -26.54
N ALA A 40 -5.56 3.70 -26.51
CA ALA A 40 -4.35 4.18 -25.82
C ALA A 40 -4.61 4.59 -24.35
N ILE A 41 -5.61 4.00 -23.68
CA ILE A 41 -5.98 4.32 -22.30
C ILE A 41 -4.92 3.80 -21.33
N GLN A 42 -4.41 2.59 -21.55
CA GLN A 42 -3.37 2.02 -20.68
C GLN A 42 -2.11 2.89 -20.73
N GLN A 43 -1.55 3.19 -19.56
CA GLN A 43 -0.37 4.04 -19.37
C GLN A 43 -0.54 5.50 -19.83
N SER A 44 -1.74 5.93 -20.22
CA SER A 44 -2.04 7.35 -20.47
C SER A 44 -2.42 8.08 -19.20
N GLY A 45 -2.42 9.42 -19.24
CA GLY A 45 -2.93 10.24 -18.13
C GLY A 45 -4.36 9.87 -17.71
N PHE A 46 -5.24 9.51 -18.67
CA PHE A 46 -6.59 9.02 -18.36
C PHE A 46 -6.58 7.67 -17.65
N GLY A 47 -5.73 6.74 -18.11
CA GLY A 47 -5.51 5.46 -17.44
C GLY A 47 -5.09 5.65 -15.99
N ARG A 48 -4.13 6.56 -15.73
CA ARG A 48 -3.67 6.88 -14.37
C ARG A 48 -4.79 7.36 -13.46
N VAL A 49 -5.68 8.22 -13.97
CA VAL A 49 -6.85 8.70 -13.22
C VAL A 49 -7.80 7.54 -12.89
N ILE A 50 -8.11 6.67 -13.86
CA ILE A 50 -8.99 5.51 -13.64
C ILE A 50 -8.36 4.54 -12.63
N ALA A 51 -7.06 4.29 -12.75
CA ALA A 51 -6.32 3.42 -11.83
C ALA A 51 -6.42 3.93 -10.38
N ARG A 52 -6.21 5.24 -10.16
CA ARG A 52 -6.36 5.86 -8.84
C ARG A 52 -7.78 5.78 -8.30
N LEU A 53 -8.78 6.06 -9.14
CA LEU A 53 -10.19 5.93 -8.73
C LEU A 53 -10.54 4.49 -8.33
N SER A 54 -9.89 3.49 -8.93
CA SER A 54 -10.10 2.08 -8.58
C SER A 54 -9.46 1.67 -7.24
N GLN A 55 -8.52 2.44 -6.69
CA GLN A 55 -7.85 2.10 -5.42
C GLN A 55 -8.82 1.97 -4.26
N ASN A 56 -9.80 2.88 -4.14
CA ASN A 56 -10.80 2.81 -3.09
C ASN A 56 -11.70 1.56 -3.23
N THR A 57 -11.98 1.14 -4.46
CA THR A 57 -12.76 -0.08 -4.71
C THR A 57 -11.95 -1.33 -4.40
N ILE A 58 -10.65 -1.30 -4.73
CA ILE A 58 -9.69 -2.35 -4.37
C ILE A 58 -9.61 -2.49 -2.85
N ASP A 59 -9.48 -1.39 -2.11
CA ASP A 59 -9.38 -1.36 -0.66
C ASP A 59 -10.62 -1.97 0.04
N VAL A 60 -11.82 -1.54 -0.38
CA VAL A 60 -13.08 -2.12 0.11
C VAL A 60 -13.17 -3.62 -0.17
N ALA A 61 -12.75 -4.04 -1.36
CA ALA A 61 -12.80 -5.44 -1.75
C ALA A 61 -11.71 -6.27 -1.06
N TRP A 62 -10.55 -5.66 -0.79
CA TRP A 62 -9.41 -6.23 -0.09
C TRP A 62 -9.76 -6.61 1.34
N HIS A 63 -10.45 -5.70 2.02
CA HIS A 63 -11.00 -5.96 3.35
C HIS A 63 -12.25 -6.82 3.30
N LEU A 64 -12.68 -7.38 2.14
CA LEU A 64 -13.92 -8.16 1.97
C LEU A 64 -15.19 -7.42 2.48
N GLY A 65 -15.14 -6.09 2.62
CA GLY A 65 -16.12 -5.33 3.37
C GLY A 65 -16.29 -5.80 4.84
N ILE A 66 -15.27 -6.42 5.44
CA ILE A 66 -15.30 -7.05 6.75
C ILE A 66 -15.33 -5.98 7.84
N GLU A 67 -16.46 -5.98 8.54
CA GLU A 67 -16.56 -6.06 10.00
C GLU A 67 -15.51 -5.22 10.74
N GLN A 68 -15.69 -3.88 10.73
CA GLN A 68 -15.62 -3.26 12.05
C GLN A 68 -16.81 -3.84 12.83
N ILE A 69 -16.59 -4.99 13.49
CA ILE A 69 -17.31 -5.26 14.73
C ILE A 69 -17.07 -4.01 15.54
N ASN A 70 -18.05 -3.13 15.57
CA ASN A 70 -18.00 -1.88 16.28
C ASN A 70 -17.55 -2.22 17.71
N PRO A 71 -16.34 -1.86 18.18
CA PRO A 71 -15.95 -2.13 19.57
C PRO A 71 -16.82 -1.33 20.55
N MET A 72 -17.72 -0.45 20.06
CA MET A 72 -18.51 0.47 20.87
C MET A 72 -19.93 0.00 21.20
N ASN A 73 -20.34 -1.23 20.87
CA ASN A 73 -21.55 -1.82 21.46
C ASN A 73 -21.20 -2.83 22.56
N HIS A 74 -20.35 -2.43 23.50
CA HIS A 74 -20.57 -2.86 24.88
C HIS A 74 -21.71 -1.99 25.42
N ASP A 75 -22.93 -2.48 25.24
CA ASP A 75 -24.03 -2.08 26.10
C ASP A 75 -23.57 -2.35 27.53
N HIS A 76 -23.26 -1.27 28.25
CA HIS A 76 -23.27 -1.26 29.70
C HIS A 76 -24.72 -1.40 30.17
N ASP A 77 -25.34 -2.55 29.93
CA ASP A 77 -26.49 -2.97 30.70
C ASP A 77 -26.00 -3.99 31.72
N GLY A 78 -25.87 -3.51 32.95
CA GLY A 78 -25.41 -4.29 34.07
C GLY A 78 -26.39 -5.41 34.37
N THR A 79 -25.93 -6.65 34.24
CA THR A 79 -26.36 -7.72 35.14
C THR A 79 -25.20 -8.68 35.33
N VAL A 80 -24.50 -8.46 36.44
CA VAL A 80 -23.54 -9.38 37.04
C VAL A 80 -24.24 -10.70 37.33
N SER A 81 -23.92 -11.75 36.58
CA SER A 81 -24.09 -13.11 37.06
C SER A 81 -22.74 -13.58 37.55
N THR A 82 -22.61 -13.59 38.88
CA THR A 82 -21.53 -14.21 39.61
C THR A 82 -21.50 -15.71 39.29
N VAL A 83 -20.42 -16.16 38.65
CA VAL A 83 -19.96 -17.55 38.79
C VAL A 83 -18.59 -17.47 39.41
N GLU A 84 -18.55 -17.84 40.69
CA GLU A 84 -17.34 -18.08 41.46
C GLU A 84 -16.54 -19.19 40.78
N SER A 85 -15.27 -18.93 40.51
CA SER A 85 -14.26 -19.97 40.47
C SER A 85 -12.98 -19.39 41.04
N GLU A 86 -12.74 -19.76 42.29
CA GLU A 86 -11.45 -19.75 42.95
C GLU A 86 -10.37 -20.34 42.04
N ILE A 87 -9.18 -19.74 42.04
CA ILE A 87 -7.86 -20.40 42.13
C ILE A 87 -6.83 -19.27 42.30
N GLY A 88 -6.14 -19.30 43.44
CA GLY A 88 -5.09 -18.35 43.77
C GLY A 88 -3.77 -18.68 43.09
N HIS A 89 -2.96 -17.65 42.89
CA HIS A 89 -1.50 -17.76 42.86
C HIS A 89 -0.89 -16.50 43.49
N ASP A 90 -0.55 -16.66 44.76
CA ASP A 90 0.66 -16.22 45.44
C ASP A 90 1.91 -16.16 44.54
N GLY A 91 2.62 -15.03 44.58
CA GLY A 91 3.91 -14.85 43.92
C GLY A 91 4.45 -13.43 44.09
N GLU A 92 5.48 -13.31 44.91
CA GLU A 92 6.12 -12.08 45.36
C GLU A 92 6.90 -11.33 44.26
N SER A 93 6.95 -9.99 44.42
CA SER A 93 8.10 -9.10 44.27
C SER A 93 9.06 -9.29 43.07
N GLU A 94 9.15 -8.28 42.20
CA GLU A 94 10.41 -7.51 42.13
C GLU A 94 10.24 -6.16 41.42
N VAL A 95 10.97 -5.19 41.96
CA VAL A 95 11.08 -3.79 41.56
C VAL A 95 12.12 -3.68 40.44
N HIS A 96 11.73 -3.15 39.28
CA HIS A 96 12.68 -2.48 38.37
C HIS A 96 12.09 -1.16 37.87
N GLY A 97 12.89 -0.11 38.03
CA GLY A 97 12.57 1.28 37.74
C GLY A 97 12.58 1.63 36.24
N PRO A 98 12.32 2.91 35.92
CA PRO A 98 11.89 3.34 34.61
C PRO A 98 13.10 3.78 33.77
N GLU A 99 13.44 3.04 32.73
CA GLU A 99 14.24 3.59 31.63
C GLU A 99 14.10 2.67 30.41
N LEU A 100 13.83 3.25 29.23
CA LEU A 100 13.74 2.63 27.90
C LEU A 100 12.37 2.11 27.43
N ALA A 101 11.32 2.94 27.53
CA ALA A 101 10.04 2.74 26.85
C ALA A 101 9.85 3.63 25.59
N GLU A 102 10.93 4.07 24.93
CA GLU A 102 10.84 5.05 23.82
C GLU A 102 11.36 4.57 22.46
N LEU A 103 11.63 3.27 22.23
CA LEU A 103 12.09 2.81 20.90
C LEU A 103 11.34 1.61 20.29
N GLU A 104 10.34 1.04 20.97
CA GLU A 104 9.60 -0.13 20.47
C GLU A 104 8.24 0.21 19.82
N ASN A 105 7.93 1.50 19.61
CA ASN A 105 6.64 1.94 19.08
C ASN A 105 6.63 2.33 17.58
N GLU A 106 7.73 2.12 16.84
CA GLU A 106 7.84 2.54 15.43
C GLU A 106 7.80 1.42 14.38
N LEU A 107 7.58 0.15 14.79
CA LEU A 107 7.54 -0.99 13.85
C LEU A 107 6.16 -1.66 13.70
N HIS A 108 5.09 -0.88 13.89
CA HIS A 108 3.72 -1.22 13.48
C HIS A 108 3.04 -0.06 12.73
N ALA A 109 3.78 0.59 11.82
CA ALA A 109 3.20 1.51 10.86
C ALA A 109 2.45 0.71 9.76
N HIS A 110 1.25 0.25 10.10
CA HIS A 110 0.22 0.03 9.10
C HIS A 110 -0.03 1.37 8.38
N GLY A 111 -0.25 1.27 7.06
CA GLY A 111 -0.45 2.39 6.16
C GLY A 111 -1.40 3.43 6.74
N GLY A 112 -1.02 4.70 6.52
CA GLY A 112 -1.68 5.87 7.05
C GLY A 112 -3.20 5.85 6.88
N HIS A 113 -3.88 5.79 8.01
CA HIS A 113 -5.12 6.50 8.19
C HIS A 113 -4.80 7.71 9.06
N GLY A 114 -5.06 8.91 8.52
CA GLY A 114 -5.07 10.14 9.29
C GLY A 114 -6.17 10.07 10.34
N GLN A 115 -5.85 9.52 11.50
CA GLN A 115 -6.57 9.76 12.74
C GLN A 115 -5.86 10.91 13.44
N LEU A 116 -6.54 12.05 13.48
CA LEU A 116 -6.28 13.13 14.43
C LEU A 116 -6.49 12.57 15.86
N GLY A 117 -5.45 11.90 16.37
CA GLY A 117 -5.33 11.55 17.78
C GLY A 117 -4.89 12.78 18.55
N HIS A 118 -5.83 13.44 19.22
CA HIS A 118 -5.50 14.44 20.23
C HIS A 118 -4.91 13.69 21.44
N ILE A 119 -3.58 13.63 21.53
CA ILE A 119 -2.87 13.22 22.73
C ILE A 119 -2.92 14.42 23.68
N CYS A 120 -3.82 14.37 24.66
CA CYS A 120 -3.77 15.24 25.83
C CYS A 120 -3.20 14.43 26.99
N ASP A 121 -1.87 14.31 27.02
CA ASP A 121 -1.15 14.01 28.25
C ASP A 121 -0.82 15.35 28.89
N HIS A 122 -1.61 15.75 29.89
CA HIS A 122 -1.25 16.62 31.02
C HIS A 122 -2.48 16.79 31.92
N GLY A 123 -2.28 16.59 33.22
CA GLY A 123 -3.30 16.76 34.26
C GLY A 123 -3.79 18.20 34.37
N CYS A 124 -4.80 18.53 33.58
CA CYS A 124 -5.61 19.72 33.78
C CYS A 124 -6.92 19.30 34.46
N GLU A 125 -7.02 19.55 35.77
CA GLU A 125 -8.29 19.72 36.46
C GLU A 125 -9.06 20.83 35.75
N HIS A 126 -9.97 20.45 34.84
CA HIS A 126 -10.93 21.36 34.28
C HIS A 126 -12.23 21.22 35.04
N ASP A 127 -12.51 22.24 35.85
CA ASP A 127 -13.84 22.54 36.37
C ASP A 127 -14.88 22.34 35.27
N HIS A 128 -15.87 21.48 35.55
CA HIS A 128 -17.06 21.32 34.73
C HIS A 128 -17.95 22.56 34.89
N ASP A 129 -17.54 23.67 34.28
CA ASP A 129 -18.41 24.80 34.07
C ASP A 129 -19.47 24.39 33.03
N HIS A 130 -20.67 24.13 33.53
CA HIS A 130 -21.87 23.89 32.73
C HIS A 130 -22.29 25.18 32.03
N SER A 131 -21.46 25.65 31.09
CA SER A 131 -21.89 26.68 30.15
C SER A 131 -22.90 26.04 29.19
N SER A 132 -24.11 26.56 29.30
CA SER A 132 -25.25 26.28 28.44
C SER A 132 -24.83 26.32 26.96
N LYS A 133 -24.92 25.17 26.29
CA LYS A 133 -24.74 25.02 24.85
C LYS A 133 -25.56 26.09 24.11
N ALA A 134 -24.90 27.10 23.57
CA ALA A 134 -25.42 27.88 22.46
C ALA A 134 -25.69 26.91 21.32
N GLY A 135 -26.94 26.83 20.86
CA GLY A 135 -27.34 25.92 19.80
C GLY A 135 -26.48 26.12 18.56
N SER A 136 -25.58 25.17 18.29
CA SER A 136 -24.89 25.09 17.01
C SER A 136 -25.98 24.88 15.95
N HIS A 137 -26.19 25.88 15.10
CA HIS A 137 -27.09 25.77 13.97
C HIS A 137 -26.54 24.72 13.01
N HIS A 138 -26.99 23.47 13.18
CA HIS A 138 -26.80 22.41 12.20
C HIS A 138 -27.40 22.90 10.89
N THR A 139 -26.56 23.10 9.88
CA THR A 139 -27.03 23.54 8.58
C THR A 139 -27.51 22.32 7.77
N TRP A 140 -28.36 22.55 6.77
CA TRP A 140 -28.75 21.51 5.83
C TRP A 140 -27.55 20.92 5.06
N LEU A 141 -26.44 21.68 4.96
CA LEU A 141 -25.18 21.19 4.40
C LEU A 141 -24.53 20.17 5.34
N ASP A 142 -24.54 20.42 6.64
CA ASP A 142 -24.01 19.47 7.64
C ASP A 142 -24.83 18.17 7.61
N GLU A 143 -26.17 18.26 7.57
CA GLU A 143 -27.04 17.08 7.42
C GLU A 143 -26.78 16.30 6.11
N ALA A 144 -26.51 17.01 5.01
CA ALA A 144 -26.19 16.37 3.72
C ALA A 144 -24.81 15.70 3.75
N VAL A 145 -23.83 16.32 4.40
CA VAL A 145 -22.49 15.74 4.61
C VAL A 145 -22.61 14.49 5.50
N ASP A 146 -23.33 14.57 6.61
CA ASP A 146 -23.57 13.43 7.52
C ASP A 146 -24.30 12.29 6.80
N TRP A 147 -25.29 12.61 5.97
CA TRP A 147 -25.99 11.60 5.17
C TRP A 147 -25.08 10.94 4.13
N LEU A 148 -24.25 11.69 3.42
CA LEU A 148 -23.28 11.15 2.46
C LEU A 148 -22.21 10.30 3.15
N GLN A 149 -21.71 10.75 4.31
CA GLN A 149 -20.80 9.97 5.14
C GLN A 149 -21.48 8.68 5.62
N GLY A 150 -22.73 8.75 6.07
CA GLY A 150 -23.53 7.60 6.48
C GLY A 150 -23.77 6.60 5.34
N LEU A 151 -24.00 7.06 4.11
CA LEU A 151 -24.03 6.18 2.92
C LEU A 151 -22.67 5.55 2.63
N GLY A 152 -21.59 6.30 2.83
CA GLY A 152 -20.23 5.78 2.76
C GLY A 152 -19.99 4.65 3.74
N MET A 153 -20.52 4.75 4.96
CA MET A 153 -20.44 3.71 5.98
C MET A 153 -21.31 2.49 5.65
N LYS A 154 -22.52 2.70 5.13
CA LYS A 154 -23.43 1.61 4.74
C LYS A 154 -22.89 0.67 3.66
N ARG A 155 -21.89 1.10 2.89
CA ARG A 155 -21.22 0.21 1.90
C ARG A 155 -20.46 -0.93 2.57
N PHE A 156 -20.16 -0.81 3.86
CA PHE A 156 -19.53 -1.83 4.70
C PHE A 156 -20.54 -2.63 5.51
N ASP A 157 -21.83 -2.26 5.49
CA ASP A 157 -22.87 -3.01 6.18
C ASP A 157 -23.30 -4.23 5.37
N ARG A 158 -23.29 -5.39 6.03
CA ARG A 158 -23.75 -6.63 5.41
C ARG A 158 -25.27 -6.63 5.31
N THR A 159 -25.79 -6.64 4.08
CA THR A 159 -27.24 -6.72 3.81
C THR A 159 -27.79 -8.16 3.79
N ASN A 160 -26.90 -9.17 3.78
CA ASN A 160 -27.27 -10.59 3.79
C ASN A 160 -27.04 -11.21 5.18
N PRO A 161 -28.04 -11.86 5.81
CA PRO A 161 -27.86 -12.53 7.10
C PRO A 161 -26.97 -13.79 7.06
N ALA A 162 -26.74 -14.39 5.89
CA ALA A 162 -25.89 -15.57 5.74
C ALA A 162 -24.41 -15.22 5.54
N GLY A 163 -23.52 -16.03 6.12
CA GLY A 163 -22.07 -15.93 5.93
C GLY A 163 -21.64 -16.13 4.47
N VAL A 164 -20.48 -15.57 4.10
CA VAL A 164 -19.88 -15.72 2.76
C VAL A 164 -19.42 -17.17 2.57
N THR A 165 -20.01 -17.88 1.62
CA THR A 165 -19.58 -19.24 1.27
C THR A 165 -18.21 -19.26 0.62
N GLU A 166 -17.48 -20.38 0.68
CA GLU A 166 -16.16 -20.51 0.03
C GLU A 166 -16.21 -20.27 -1.50
N ALA A 167 -17.27 -20.74 -2.16
CA ALA A 167 -17.49 -20.45 -3.58
C ALA A 167 -17.66 -18.94 -3.85
N HIS A 168 -18.33 -18.22 -2.95
CA HIS A 168 -18.47 -16.78 -3.04
C HIS A 168 -17.14 -16.05 -2.79
N LYS A 169 -16.35 -16.47 -1.80
CA LYS A 169 -14.99 -15.95 -1.55
C LYS A 169 -14.09 -16.11 -2.78
N LEU A 170 -14.13 -17.29 -3.41
CA LEU A 170 -13.36 -17.56 -4.63
C LEU A 170 -13.79 -16.66 -5.80
N ALA A 171 -15.09 -16.44 -5.98
CA ALA A 171 -15.61 -15.54 -7.01
C ALA A 171 -15.15 -14.09 -6.77
N ILE A 172 -15.27 -13.60 -5.53
CA ILE A 172 -14.82 -12.26 -5.13
C ILE A 172 -13.31 -12.11 -5.36
N SER A 173 -12.50 -13.08 -4.89
CA SER A 173 -11.05 -13.08 -5.09
C SER A 173 -10.68 -12.97 -6.58
N LYS A 174 -11.36 -13.72 -7.46
CA LYS A 174 -11.15 -13.63 -8.91
C LYS A 174 -11.48 -12.25 -9.48
N ASP A 175 -12.58 -11.64 -9.03
CA ASP A 175 -12.98 -10.31 -9.47
C ASP A 175 -12.00 -9.23 -8.99
N ILE A 176 -11.51 -9.34 -7.75
CA ILE A 176 -10.47 -8.48 -7.18
C ILE A 176 -9.17 -8.62 -7.99
N ALA A 177 -8.71 -9.84 -8.26
CA ALA A 177 -7.52 -10.11 -9.05
C ALA A 177 -7.60 -9.43 -10.43
N ASN A 178 -8.77 -9.52 -11.09
CA ASN A 178 -9.00 -8.91 -12.39
C ASN A 178 -9.01 -7.37 -12.30
N MET A 179 -9.61 -6.80 -11.25
CA MET A 179 -9.63 -5.37 -11.02
C MET A 179 -8.22 -4.83 -10.77
N LEU A 180 -7.46 -5.47 -9.90
CA LEU A 180 -6.07 -5.15 -9.59
C LEU A 180 -5.18 -5.23 -10.85
N LEU A 181 -5.31 -6.31 -11.63
CA LEU A 181 -4.58 -6.45 -12.89
C LEU A 181 -4.94 -5.33 -13.89
N ARG A 182 -6.22 -4.97 -13.99
CA ARG A 182 -6.66 -3.86 -14.88
C ARG A 182 -6.09 -2.52 -14.41
N ALA A 183 -6.17 -2.24 -13.12
CA ALA A 183 -5.59 -1.03 -12.53
C ALA A 183 -4.09 -0.97 -12.79
N TYR A 184 -3.37 -2.07 -12.58
CA TYR A 184 -1.93 -2.17 -12.85
C TYR A 184 -1.58 -1.91 -14.32
N ARG A 185 -2.36 -2.46 -15.25
CA ARG A 185 -2.16 -2.18 -16.68
C ARG A 185 -2.39 -0.70 -17.02
N MET A 186 -3.22 0.00 -16.26
CA MET A 186 -3.49 1.43 -16.47
C MET A 186 -2.38 2.32 -15.91
N ASP A 187 -1.89 2.06 -14.69
CA ASP A 187 -0.75 2.77 -14.10
C ASP A 187 0.15 1.81 -13.30
N PRO A 188 1.13 1.17 -13.97
CA PRO A 188 2.03 0.23 -13.32
C PRO A 188 3.06 0.95 -12.42
N THR A 189 3.20 2.27 -12.56
CA THR A 189 4.16 3.08 -11.82
C THR A 189 3.57 3.72 -10.57
N ASP A 190 2.26 3.59 -10.36
CA ASP A 190 1.63 4.02 -9.13
C ASP A 190 1.83 2.98 -8.02
N TYR A 191 2.33 3.43 -6.87
CA TYR A 191 2.63 2.55 -5.74
C TYR A 191 1.40 1.83 -5.21
N GLY A 192 0.26 2.50 -5.04
CA GLY A 192 -0.92 1.86 -4.45
C GLY A 192 -1.45 0.76 -5.37
N VAL A 193 -1.43 1.01 -6.68
CA VAL A 193 -1.82 0.02 -7.69
C VAL A 193 -0.85 -1.16 -7.73
N TYR A 194 0.46 -0.89 -7.84
CA TYR A 194 1.49 -1.93 -7.85
C TYR A 194 1.46 -2.76 -6.56
N ASN A 195 1.52 -2.11 -5.40
CA ASN A 195 1.63 -2.77 -4.12
C ASN A 195 0.37 -3.57 -3.79
N GLY A 196 -0.82 -3.02 -4.08
CA GLY A 196 -2.08 -3.76 -3.91
C GLY A 196 -2.08 -5.05 -4.73
N TYR A 197 -1.66 -5.00 -6.00
CA TYR A 197 -1.61 -6.21 -6.81
C TYR A 197 -0.48 -7.17 -6.40
N PHE A 198 0.69 -6.64 -6.02
CA PHE A 198 1.79 -7.44 -5.52
C PHE A 198 1.39 -8.23 -4.27
N MET A 199 0.82 -7.55 -3.27
CA MET A 199 0.37 -8.19 -2.03
C MET A 199 -0.69 -9.26 -2.29
N PHE A 200 -1.55 -9.07 -3.29
CA PHE A 200 -2.62 -10.02 -3.61
C PHE A 200 -2.04 -11.36 -4.05
N LEU A 201 -0.96 -11.28 -4.82
CA LEU A 201 -0.27 -12.43 -5.39
C LEU A 201 0.63 -13.15 -4.37
N THR A 202 1.01 -12.49 -3.28
CA THR A 202 1.97 -13.03 -2.30
C THR A 202 1.36 -13.46 -0.98
N ILE A 203 0.18 -12.95 -0.59
CA ILE A 203 -0.52 -13.40 0.62
C ILE A 203 -1.27 -14.72 0.34
N ASN A 204 -0.97 -15.76 1.13
CA ASN A 204 -1.57 -17.09 0.97
C ASN A 204 -3.09 -17.10 1.10
N GLU A 205 -3.65 -16.29 2.00
CA GLU A 205 -5.11 -16.20 2.25
C GLU A 205 -5.92 -15.77 1.02
N PHE A 206 -5.28 -15.10 0.05
CA PHE A 206 -5.92 -14.59 -1.16
C PHE A 206 -5.56 -15.38 -2.43
N GLY A 207 -4.92 -16.55 -2.28
CA GLY A 207 -4.51 -17.40 -3.40
C GLY A 207 -3.03 -17.30 -3.76
N GLY A 208 -2.19 -16.77 -2.86
CA GLY A 208 -0.74 -16.83 -2.96
C GLY A 208 -0.24 -18.27 -3.04
N GLY A 209 0.31 -18.65 -4.19
CA GLY A 209 0.92 -19.95 -4.46
C GLY A 209 2.15 -19.80 -5.35
N GLY A 210 2.92 -20.86 -5.57
CA GLY A 210 4.19 -20.79 -6.32
C GLY A 210 4.08 -20.11 -7.70
N GLU A 211 2.99 -20.36 -8.44
CA GLU A 211 2.71 -19.69 -9.72
C GLU A 211 2.43 -18.18 -9.55
N ALA A 212 1.63 -17.81 -8.54
CA ALA A 212 1.32 -16.42 -8.22
C ALA A 212 2.57 -15.64 -7.81
N ARG A 213 3.50 -16.26 -7.07
CA ARG A 213 4.80 -15.65 -6.73
C ARG A 213 5.65 -15.38 -7.99
N GLY A 214 5.63 -16.29 -8.96
CA GLY A 214 6.26 -16.08 -10.26
C GLY A 214 5.65 -14.88 -11.01
N VAL A 215 4.33 -14.67 -10.90
CA VAL A 215 3.65 -13.48 -11.44
C VAL A 215 4.06 -12.21 -10.67
N ALA A 216 4.12 -12.26 -9.34
CA ALA A 216 4.51 -11.14 -8.49
C ALA A 216 5.93 -10.66 -8.79
N ARG A 217 6.89 -11.57 -9.01
CA ARG A 217 8.24 -11.22 -9.45
C ARG A 217 8.25 -10.48 -10.77
N ARG A 218 7.57 -11.02 -11.79
CA ARG A 218 7.45 -10.35 -13.11
C ARG A 218 6.76 -8.99 -13.00
N LEU A 219 5.79 -8.86 -12.09
CA LEU A 219 5.12 -7.61 -11.79
C LEU A 219 6.13 -6.56 -11.30
N SER A 220 6.93 -6.90 -10.28
CA SER A 220 7.95 -6.00 -9.72
C SER A 220 9.02 -5.63 -10.76
N GLU A 221 9.54 -6.61 -11.50
CA GLU A 221 10.54 -6.38 -12.56
C GLU A 221 10.01 -5.46 -13.67
N ASN A 222 8.77 -5.67 -14.12
CA ASN A 222 8.13 -4.83 -15.11
C ASN A 222 7.87 -3.41 -14.58
N THR A 223 7.44 -3.27 -13.34
CA THR A 223 7.27 -1.97 -12.68
C THR A 223 8.58 -1.18 -12.64
N ILE A 224 9.69 -1.84 -12.25
CA ILE A 224 11.02 -1.22 -12.26
C ILE A 224 11.40 -0.81 -13.68
N ALA A 225 11.26 -1.70 -14.67
CA ALA A 225 11.61 -1.42 -16.06
C ALA A 225 10.81 -0.24 -16.66
N LEU A 226 9.55 -0.08 -16.26
CA LEU A 226 8.70 1.04 -16.70
C LEU A 226 9.06 2.34 -15.98
N ALA A 227 9.32 2.29 -14.67
CA ALA A 227 9.76 3.44 -13.89
C ALA A 227 11.08 4.02 -14.40
N LEU A 228 12.02 3.18 -14.85
CA LEU A 228 13.29 3.62 -15.42
C LEU A 228 13.14 4.44 -16.72
N LYS A 229 11.97 4.42 -17.36
CA LYS A 229 11.66 5.25 -18.54
C LYS A 229 11.14 6.63 -18.16
N GLU A 230 10.81 6.86 -16.90
CA GLU A 230 10.34 8.16 -16.41
C GLU A 230 11.49 9.17 -16.35
N THR A 231 11.18 10.42 -16.71
CA THR A 231 12.16 11.50 -16.85
C THR A 231 11.81 12.76 -16.07
N SER A 232 10.59 12.84 -15.52
CA SER A 232 10.03 14.08 -14.99
C SER A 232 9.36 13.91 -13.62
N ASP A 233 8.66 12.81 -13.40
CA ASP A 233 7.95 12.52 -12.16
C ASP A 233 8.83 11.67 -11.23
N PRO A 234 9.06 12.09 -9.96
CA PRO A 234 9.79 11.25 -9.01
C PRO A 234 9.01 10.01 -8.56
N GLN A 235 7.67 10.00 -8.59
CA GLN A 235 6.87 8.90 -8.03
C GLN A 235 7.23 7.52 -8.61
N PRO A 236 7.37 7.33 -9.94
CA PRO A 236 7.72 6.03 -10.50
C PRO A 236 9.01 5.43 -9.93
N TYR A 237 10.03 6.24 -9.64
CA TYR A 237 11.27 5.77 -9.03
C TYR A 237 11.10 5.36 -7.57
N VAL A 238 10.24 6.06 -6.82
CA VAL A 238 9.86 5.65 -5.46
C VAL A 238 9.13 4.30 -5.50
N THR A 239 8.17 4.14 -6.42
CA THR A 239 7.48 2.86 -6.62
C THR A 239 8.46 1.74 -6.99
N ALA A 240 9.43 2.01 -7.87
CA ALA A 240 10.45 1.03 -8.24
C ALA A 240 11.36 0.63 -7.08
N ALA A 241 11.74 1.58 -6.21
CA ALA A 241 12.53 1.27 -5.00
C ALA A 241 11.78 0.30 -4.10
N MET A 242 10.48 0.52 -3.89
CA MET A 242 9.61 -0.40 -3.15
C MET A 242 9.44 -1.74 -3.87
N ALA A 243 9.35 -1.75 -5.19
CA ALA A 243 9.31 -2.98 -5.96
C ALA A 243 10.59 -3.81 -5.83
N GLN A 244 11.75 -3.14 -5.75
CA GLN A 244 13.04 -3.79 -5.53
C GLN A 244 13.15 -4.37 -4.12
N LEU A 245 12.62 -3.70 -3.09
CA LEU A 245 12.51 -4.26 -1.73
C LEU A 245 11.63 -5.52 -1.71
N ASN A 246 10.50 -5.49 -2.42
CA ASN A 246 9.63 -6.64 -2.54
C ASN A 246 10.31 -7.83 -3.23
N LEU A 247 11.12 -7.57 -4.27
CA LEU A 247 11.97 -8.61 -4.89
C LEU A 247 12.95 -9.21 -3.89
N PHE A 248 13.59 -8.37 -3.06
CA PHE A 248 14.50 -8.84 -2.02
C PHE A 248 13.79 -9.75 -1.02
N PHE A 249 12.62 -9.36 -0.50
CA PHE A 249 11.88 -10.20 0.44
C PHE A 249 11.51 -11.56 -0.17
N MET A 250 11.14 -11.60 -1.45
CA MET A 250 10.91 -12.87 -2.14
C MET A 250 12.18 -13.70 -2.30
N ASP A 251 13.33 -13.09 -2.60
CA ASP A 251 14.61 -13.81 -2.69
C ASP A 251 15.07 -14.32 -1.32
N GLN A 252 14.84 -13.56 -0.25
CA GLN A 252 15.21 -13.92 1.12
C GLN A 252 14.51 -15.20 1.58
N GLU A 253 13.22 -15.37 1.26
CA GLU A 253 12.45 -16.56 1.63
C GLU A 253 13.08 -17.87 1.09
N ASP A 254 13.70 -17.84 -0.09
CA ASP A 254 14.36 -19.01 -0.69
C ASP A 254 15.61 -19.45 0.10
N PHE A 255 16.25 -18.53 0.82
CA PHE A 255 17.40 -18.80 1.69
C PHE A 255 16.95 -19.18 3.10
N GLU A 256 15.93 -18.49 3.63
CA GLU A 256 15.32 -18.83 4.92
C GLU A 256 14.77 -20.25 4.94
N GLY A 257 14.06 -20.67 3.89
CA GLY A 257 13.54 -22.03 3.77
C GLY A 257 14.63 -23.12 3.75
N LYS A 258 15.90 -22.74 3.50
CA LYS A 258 17.07 -23.63 3.52
C LYS A 258 17.91 -23.48 4.79
N GLY A 259 17.53 -22.58 5.69
CA GLY A 259 18.33 -22.21 6.87
C GLY A 259 19.71 -21.63 6.50
N GLN A 260 19.79 -20.92 5.37
CA GLN A 260 21.04 -20.33 4.87
C GLN A 260 20.98 -18.80 4.95
N PRO A 261 22.11 -18.12 5.22
CA PRO A 261 22.14 -16.67 5.16
C PRO A 261 22.03 -16.23 3.69
N VAL A 262 21.38 -15.09 3.46
CA VAL A 262 21.37 -14.48 2.13
C VAL A 262 22.82 -14.12 1.75
N PRO A 263 23.31 -14.54 0.57
CA PRO A 263 24.69 -14.25 0.16
C PRO A 263 24.94 -12.74 0.06
N VAL A 264 26.11 -12.30 0.53
CA VAL A 264 26.54 -10.88 0.45
C VAL A 264 26.40 -10.29 -0.96
N PRO A 265 26.76 -10.99 -2.07
CA PRO A 265 26.56 -10.44 -3.41
C PRO A 265 25.09 -10.14 -3.75
N VAL A 266 24.15 -10.95 -3.26
CA VAL A 266 22.70 -10.75 -3.47
C VAL A 266 22.22 -9.53 -2.67
N LEU A 267 22.61 -9.43 -1.41
CA LEU A 267 22.30 -8.26 -0.57
C LEU A 267 22.87 -6.96 -1.16
N ALA A 268 24.10 -7.00 -1.67
CA ALA A 268 24.76 -5.86 -2.28
C ALA A 268 24.06 -5.40 -3.57
N ASP A 269 23.64 -6.34 -4.43
CA ASP A 269 22.91 -6.04 -5.67
C ASP A 269 21.56 -5.35 -5.39
N HIS A 270 20.75 -5.90 -4.47
CA HIS A 270 19.48 -5.28 -4.07
C HIS A 270 19.69 -3.89 -3.48
N ARG A 271 20.63 -3.76 -2.53
CA ARG A 271 20.96 -2.48 -1.90
C ARG A 271 21.36 -1.43 -2.94
N GLN A 272 22.26 -1.78 -3.86
CA GLN A 272 22.74 -0.85 -4.89
C GLN A 272 21.60 -0.38 -5.80
N LYS A 273 20.69 -1.28 -6.20
CA LYS A 273 19.52 -0.93 -7.02
C LYS A 273 18.57 0.01 -6.27
N ILE A 274 18.29 -0.25 -5.00
CA ILE A 274 17.43 0.63 -4.18
C ILE A 274 18.09 2.00 -4.02
N GLU A 275 19.38 2.06 -3.69
CA GLU A 275 20.14 3.32 -3.59
C GLU A 275 20.09 4.12 -4.89
N PHE A 276 20.25 3.47 -6.03
CA PHE A 276 20.13 4.12 -7.34
C PHE A 276 18.74 4.72 -7.57
N LEU A 277 17.69 3.94 -7.30
CA LEU A 277 16.30 4.35 -7.51
C LEU A 277 15.91 5.52 -6.59
N VAL A 278 16.26 5.47 -5.30
CA VAL A 278 16.02 6.56 -4.34
C VAL A 278 16.75 7.83 -4.75
N ARG A 279 18.04 7.75 -5.08
CA ARG A 279 18.81 8.92 -5.56
C ARG A 279 18.19 9.54 -6.80
N ARG A 280 17.72 8.71 -7.73
CA ARG A 280 17.09 9.21 -8.95
C ARG A 280 15.74 9.87 -8.68
N ALA A 281 14.95 9.36 -7.74
CA ALA A 281 13.73 10.02 -7.28
C ALA A 281 14.02 11.40 -6.69
N GLU A 282 15.05 11.53 -5.86
CA GLU A 282 15.47 12.82 -5.28
C GLU A 282 15.89 13.83 -6.36
N VAL A 283 16.71 13.42 -7.34
CA VAL A 283 17.10 14.29 -8.46
C VAL A 283 15.87 14.79 -9.23
N LEU A 284 14.90 13.93 -9.51
CA LEU A 284 13.67 14.32 -10.21
C LEU A 284 12.78 15.23 -9.35
N ARG A 285 12.75 15.01 -8.04
CA ARG A 285 12.05 15.87 -7.09
C ARG A 285 12.66 17.27 -7.08
N GLU A 286 13.98 17.40 -6.98
CA GLU A 286 14.69 18.67 -7.04
C GLU A 286 14.44 19.41 -8.35
N GLN A 287 14.49 18.71 -9.48
CA GLN A 287 14.14 19.27 -10.80
C GLN A 287 12.70 19.78 -10.83
N SER A 288 11.75 18.96 -10.36
CA SER A 288 10.34 19.33 -10.26
C SER A 288 10.10 20.55 -9.36
N ILE A 289 10.89 20.72 -8.29
CA ILE A 289 10.86 21.91 -7.43
C ILE A 289 11.36 23.14 -8.19
N ALA A 290 12.53 23.02 -8.83
CA ALA A 290 13.15 24.12 -9.60
C ALA A 290 12.24 24.61 -10.74
N GLU A 291 11.49 23.70 -11.36
CA GLU A 291 10.57 24.00 -12.47
C GLU A 291 9.15 24.37 -11.99
N GLY A 292 8.91 24.44 -10.67
CA GLY A 292 7.62 24.79 -10.08
C GLY A 292 6.52 23.71 -10.23
N ARG A 293 6.80 22.59 -10.90
CA ARG A 293 5.86 21.46 -11.05
C ARG A 293 5.53 20.78 -9.73
N TRP A 294 6.45 20.83 -8.76
CA TRP A 294 6.23 20.26 -7.44
C TRP A 294 5.04 20.90 -6.70
N ASN A 295 4.75 22.17 -6.98
CA ASN A 295 3.61 22.88 -6.40
C ASN A 295 2.26 22.35 -6.90
N LEU A 296 2.25 21.60 -8.01
CA LEU A 296 1.05 20.97 -8.58
C LEU A 296 0.79 19.57 -8.02
N VAL A 297 1.73 19.02 -7.25
CA VAL A 297 1.57 17.76 -6.54
C VAL A 297 0.81 18.04 -5.25
N SER A 298 -0.22 17.26 -4.94
CA SER A 298 -0.97 17.40 -3.69
C SER A 298 -0.08 17.06 -2.48
N GLU A 299 -0.37 17.64 -1.32
CA GLU A 299 0.42 17.39 -0.10
C GLU A 299 0.39 15.92 0.30
N GLU A 300 -0.76 15.25 0.18
CA GLU A 300 -0.89 13.82 0.49
C GLU A 300 0.04 12.96 -0.38
N ARG A 301 0.21 13.34 -1.65
CA ARG A 301 1.11 12.64 -2.57
C ARG A 301 2.58 12.94 -2.26
N LYS A 302 2.89 14.16 -1.80
CA LYS A 302 4.24 14.51 -1.33
C LYS A 302 4.62 13.72 -0.09
N ASP A 303 3.72 13.68 0.90
CA ASP A 303 3.91 12.93 2.15
C ASP A 303 4.06 11.44 1.87
N ALA A 304 3.17 10.86 1.07
CA ALA A 304 3.27 9.46 0.69
C ALA A 304 4.56 9.12 -0.07
N MET A 305 5.13 10.05 -0.85
CA MET A 305 6.46 9.84 -1.46
C MET A 305 7.58 9.92 -0.42
N LYS A 306 7.52 10.89 0.50
CA LYS A 306 8.49 11.08 1.58
C LYS A 306 8.56 9.84 2.47
N ASP A 307 7.41 9.32 2.90
CA ASP A 307 7.34 8.14 3.77
C ASP A 307 7.98 6.92 3.12
N ARG A 308 7.70 6.70 1.82
CA ARG A 308 8.24 5.57 1.05
C ARG A 308 9.73 5.71 0.79
N ILE A 309 10.22 6.93 0.58
CA ILE A 309 11.67 7.20 0.49
C ILE A 309 12.33 6.86 1.83
N GLY A 310 11.76 7.31 2.95
CA GLY A 310 12.25 6.98 4.29
C GLY A 310 12.28 5.47 4.55
N LEU A 311 11.23 4.74 4.14
CA LEU A 311 11.19 3.28 4.23
C LEU A 311 12.28 2.62 3.38
N ALA A 312 12.53 3.13 2.17
CA ALA A 312 13.58 2.60 1.31
C ALA A 312 15.00 2.87 1.87
N GLU A 313 15.22 4.04 2.48
CA GLU A 313 16.46 4.38 3.17
C GLU A 313 16.70 3.51 4.41
N ALA A 314 15.66 3.27 5.20
CA ALA A 314 15.72 2.32 6.30
C ALA A 314 16.08 0.90 5.81
N GLY A 315 15.50 0.48 4.69
CA GLY A 315 15.85 -0.77 4.01
C GLY A 315 17.34 -0.82 3.63
N ILE A 316 17.87 0.23 3.00
CA ILE A 316 19.30 0.35 2.63
C ILE A 316 20.21 0.17 3.85
N LEU A 317 19.86 0.79 4.98
CA LEU A 317 20.60 0.63 6.24
C LEU A 317 20.55 -0.83 6.73
N GLN A 318 19.38 -1.47 6.65
CA GLN A 318 19.19 -2.86 7.05
C GLN A 318 20.02 -3.82 6.20
N PHE A 319 20.16 -3.59 4.88
CA PHE A 319 21.08 -4.36 4.05
C PHE A 319 22.53 -4.28 4.55
N GLY A 320 22.97 -3.11 5.04
CA GLY A 320 24.26 -2.94 5.68
C GLY A 320 24.47 -3.89 6.86
N LYS A 321 23.48 -3.97 7.75
CA LYS A 321 23.48 -4.89 8.90
C LYS A 321 23.47 -6.35 8.45
N LEU A 322 22.58 -6.73 7.51
CA LEU A 322 22.48 -8.09 6.98
C LEU A 322 23.78 -8.56 6.31
N MET A 323 24.47 -7.67 5.57
CA MET A 323 25.77 -8.01 4.97
C MET A 323 26.85 -8.25 6.04
N ALA A 324 26.85 -7.48 7.13
CA ALA A 324 27.78 -7.69 8.24
C ALA A 324 27.54 -9.04 8.93
N LEU A 325 26.27 -9.39 9.18
CA LEU A 325 25.88 -10.69 9.75
C LEU A 325 26.24 -11.86 8.81
N SER A 326 25.93 -11.74 7.52
CA SER A 326 26.22 -12.76 6.51
C SER A 326 27.73 -13.04 6.39
N ARG A 327 28.59 -12.02 6.52
CA ARG A 327 30.06 -12.19 6.56
C ARG A 327 30.54 -12.95 7.79
N LYS A 328 29.84 -12.82 8.92
CA LYS A 328 30.12 -13.55 10.17
C LYS A 328 29.53 -14.97 10.16
N GLY A 329 28.82 -15.37 9.10
CA GLY A 329 28.09 -16.63 9.05
C GLY A 329 26.90 -16.70 10.02
N ILE A 330 26.48 -15.55 10.56
CA ILE A 330 25.36 -15.44 11.49
C ILE A 330 24.08 -15.36 10.65
N LEU A 331 23.16 -16.30 10.89
CA LEU A 331 21.84 -16.25 10.28
C LEU A 331 21.09 -15.02 10.82
N PRO A 332 20.35 -14.29 9.96
CA PRO A 332 19.39 -13.33 10.47
C PRO A 332 18.45 -14.07 11.42
N ILE A 333 18.22 -13.43 12.55
CA ILE A 333 17.43 -13.93 13.66
C ILE A 333 16.10 -14.52 13.17
N GLN A 334 15.76 -15.72 13.65
CA GLN A 334 14.47 -16.34 13.33
C GLN A 334 13.33 -15.41 13.79
N ARG A 335 12.23 -15.33 13.01
CA ARG A 335 11.03 -14.55 13.36
C ARG A 335 10.65 -14.81 14.84
N GLY A 336 10.82 -13.79 15.69
CA GLY A 336 10.45 -13.84 17.12
C GLY A 336 11.55 -13.42 18.10
N GLU A 337 12.80 -13.35 17.69
CA GLU A 337 13.89 -12.81 18.50
C GLU A 337 14.21 -11.35 18.06
N SER A 338 14.42 -10.45 19.01
CA SER A 338 14.63 -9.03 18.74
C SER A 338 15.93 -8.78 17.93
N PRO A 339 15.89 -8.01 16.82
CA PRO A 339 17.03 -7.69 15.97
C PRO A 339 18.23 -7.04 16.70
N ASP A 340 18.01 -6.44 17.86
CA ASP A 340 19.02 -5.62 18.52
C ASP A 340 19.97 -6.43 19.42
N ARG A 341 19.55 -7.62 19.89
CA ARG A 341 20.36 -8.40 20.84
C ARG A 341 21.63 -8.99 20.20
N PRO A 342 21.57 -9.67 19.03
CA PRO A 342 22.76 -10.26 18.42
C PRO A 342 23.65 -9.24 17.70
N VAL A 343 23.07 -8.12 17.23
CA VAL A 343 23.85 -7.04 16.61
C VAL A 343 24.70 -6.33 17.67
N ALA A 344 24.15 -6.05 18.86
CA ALA A 344 24.90 -5.47 19.96
C ALA A 344 26.00 -6.40 20.50
N GLU A 345 25.76 -7.72 20.52
CA GLU A 345 26.78 -8.70 20.91
C GLU A 345 27.87 -8.87 19.84
N ALA A 346 27.50 -8.99 18.56
CA ALA A 346 28.46 -9.09 17.46
C ALA A 346 29.32 -7.84 17.26
N LEU A 347 28.86 -6.65 17.68
CA LEU A 347 29.64 -5.41 17.66
C LEU A 347 30.56 -5.25 18.89
N LYS A 348 30.32 -5.97 19.99
CA LYS A 348 31.18 -5.98 21.17
C LYS A 348 32.42 -6.84 20.99
N GLU A 349 32.38 -7.87 20.15
CA GLU A 349 33.52 -8.76 19.87
C GLU A 349 34.57 -8.18 18.91
N ASP A 350 34.29 -7.04 18.27
CA ASP A 350 35.19 -6.32 17.34
C ASP A 350 35.98 -5.17 18.01
N ARG A 351 35.88 -5.03 19.35
CA ARG A 351 36.70 -4.13 20.18
C ARG A 351 37.64 -4.92 21.05
#